data_AF-A0A2R9BHE1-F1
#
_entry.id   AF-A0A2R9BHE1-F1
#
_cell.length_a   1.000
_cell.length_b   1.000
_cell.length_c   1.000
_cell.angle_alpha   90.00
_cell.angle_beta   90.00
_cell.angle_gamma   90.00
#
_symmetry.space_group_name_H-M   'P 1'
#
loop_
_entity.id
_entity.type
_entity.pdbx_description
1 polymer ?
#
loop_
_entity_poly.entity_id
_entity_poly.type
_entity_poly.pdbx_seq_one_letter_code
_entity_poly.pdbx_strand_id
1 'polypeptide(L)'
;MLGPCPVTCSSSNLSSPWLSAPSCTWTPRGEDWFLKGNLLIIIVSVLIILPLALMKHLGYLGYTSGLSLTCMLFFLVSVIYKKFQLGCAIGRNETAMESEALVGLPSQGLNSSCEAQMFTVDSQMSYTVPIMAFAFVCHPEVLPIYTELCRPSKRRMQAVANVSIGAMFCMYGLTATFGYLTFYSSVKAEMLHMYSQKDPLILCVRLAVLLAVTLTVPVVLFPIRRALQQLLFPGKAFSWPRHVAIALILLVLVNVLVICVPTIRDIFGVIGSTSAPSLIFILPSIFYLRIVPSEVEPFLSWPKIQALCFGVLGVLFMAVSLGFIAACLDTDQALLAQVPVRMHMEGSGPLPRVPPAQHVEVAGSHERGYQRRGTAEAADWPTSLLPRDAKLGSWP
;
A
#
# COMPACT_ATOMS: atom_id res chain seq x y z
N MET A 1 16.34 34.29 -12.18
CA MET A 1 15.84 35.46 -12.94
C MET A 1 14.44 35.14 -13.44
N LEU A 2 13.41 35.51 -12.68
CA LEU A 2 12.01 35.35 -13.06
C LEU A 2 11.52 36.74 -13.49
N GLY A 3 11.21 36.90 -14.78
CA GLY A 3 10.60 38.12 -15.28
C GLY A 3 9.12 38.23 -14.87
N PRO A 4 8.52 39.43 -14.89
CA PRO A 4 7.11 39.61 -14.54
C PRO A 4 6.21 38.97 -15.60
N CYS A 5 5.17 38.27 -15.15
CA CYS A 5 4.18 37.62 -16.02
C CYS A 5 3.35 38.65 -16.81
N PRO A 6 3.06 38.43 -18.12
CA PRO A 6 2.22 39.34 -18.88
C PRO A 6 0.74 39.16 -18.51
N VAL A 7 0.05 40.28 -18.30
CA VAL A 7 -1.40 40.36 -18.04
C VAL A 7 -2.11 40.46 -19.39
N THR A 8 -2.96 39.50 -19.73
CA THR A 8 -3.85 39.59 -20.90
C THR A 8 -5.27 39.79 -20.42
N CYS A 9 -5.80 41.02 -20.55
CA CYS A 9 -7.22 41.32 -20.42
C CYS A 9 -7.86 41.29 -21.81
N SER A 10 -8.85 40.42 -22.02
CA SER A 10 -9.70 40.48 -23.21
C SER A 10 -10.81 41.51 -22.97
N SER A 11 -10.88 42.55 -23.79
CA SER A 11 -11.93 43.56 -23.78
C SER A 11 -13.05 43.15 -24.73
N SER A 12 -14.12 42.57 -24.22
CA SER A 12 -15.38 42.50 -24.95
C SER A 12 -16.09 43.85 -24.82
N ASN A 13 -16.12 44.62 -25.91
CA ASN A 13 -16.97 45.80 -26.07
C ASN A 13 -18.44 45.44 -25.84
N LEU A 14 -19.03 45.88 -24.73
CA LEU A 14 -20.49 45.98 -24.60
C LEU A 14 -20.85 47.28 -23.87
N SER A 15 -21.54 48.14 -24.61
CA SER A 15 -22.01 49.46 -24.21
C SER A 15 -23.22 49.37 -23.27
N SER A 16 -23.02 49.53 -21.96
CA SER A 16 -24.09 49.88 -21.01
C SER A 16 -23.50 50.50 -19.72
N PRO A 17 -24.03 51.61 -19.17
CA PRO A 17 -23.34 52.40 -18.13
C PRO A 17 -23.48 51.88 -16.69
N TRP A 18 -24.02 50.69 -16.45
CA TRP A 18 -24.27 50.22 -15.09
C TRP A 18 -23.93 48.73 -14.95
N LEU A 19 -23.09 48.43 -13.95
CA LEU A 19 -22.71 47.10 -13.44
C LEU A 19 -21.76 46.27 -14.33
N SER A 20 -20.45 46.42 -14.10
CA SER A 20 -19.51 45.28 -14.00
C SER A 20 -18.11 45.79 -13.69
N ALA A 21 -17.63 45.57 -12.46
CA ALA A 21 -16.19 45.53 -12.22
C ALA A 21 -15.59 44.44 -13.14
N PRO A 22 -14.39 44.65 -13.72
CA PRO A 22 -13.73 43.58 -14.45
C PRO A 22 -13.47 42.44 -13.46
N SER A 23 -14.16 41.31 -13.65
CA SER A 23 -13.86 40.07 -12.95
C SER A 23 -12.49 39.60 -13.42
N CYS A 24 -11.43 40.08 -12.77
CA CYS A 24 -10.11 39.48 -12.85
C CYS A 24 -10.19 38.13 -12.15
N THR A 25 -10.71 37.12 -12.86
CA THR A 25 -10.55 35.73 -12.46
C THR A 25 -9.08 35.41 -12.58
N TRP A 26 -8.41 35.16 -11.46
CA TRP A 26 -7.14 34.47 -11.42
C TRP A 26 -7.35 33.06 -11.98
N THR A 27 -7.33 32.90 -13.29
CA THR A 27 -7.09 31.58 -13.88
C THR A 27 -5.61 31.30 -13.67
N PRO A 28 -5.21 30.28 -12.89
CA PRO A 28 -3.83 29.83 -12.89
C PRO A 28 -3.46 29.57 -14.35
N ARG A 29 -2.38 30.20 -14.82
CA ARG A 29 -1.90 30.05 -16.19
C ARG A 29 -1.49 28.59 -16.36
N GLY A 30 -2.34 27.82 -17.03
CA GLY A 30 -2.12 26.44 -17.47
C GLY A 30 -1.55 25.50 -16.40
N GLU A 31 -2.40 24.77 -15.69
CA GLU A 31 -1.98 23.39 -15.40
C GLU A 31 -1.82 22.73 -16.76
N ASP A 32 -0.56 22.58 -17.18
CA ASP A 32 -0.27 21.98 -18.47
C ASP A 32 -1.02 20.66 -18.57
N TRP A 33 -1.66 20.43 -19.71
CA TRP A 33 -2.53 19.27 -19.92
C TRP A 33 -1.80 17.93 -19.63
N PHE A 34 -0.47 17.90 -19.77
CA PHE A 34 0.40 16.76 -19.48
C PHE A 34 0.66 16.50 -17.99
N LEU A 35 0.39 17.46 -17.10
CA LEU A 35 0.51 17.30 -15.65
C LEU A 35 -0.72 16.63 -15.01
N LYS A 36 -1.81 16.46 -15.77
CA LYS A 36 -3.00 15.73 -15.29
C LYS A 36 -2.65 14.26 -15.10
N GLY A 37 -2.69 13.77 -13.86
CA GLY A 37 -2.31 12.40 -13.50
C GLY A 37 -3.00 11.32 -14.35
N ASN A 38 -4.31 11.47 -14.60
CA ASN A 38 -5.07 10.53 -15.43
C ASN A 38 -4.53 10.43 -16.86
N LEU A 39 -4.09 11.55 -17.44
CA LEU A 39 -3.54 11.56 -18.78
C LEU A 39 -2.10 11.01 -18.80
N LEU A 40 -1.31 11.33 -17.78
CA LEU A 40 0.05 10.78 -17.63
C LEU A 40 0.03 9.24 -17.58
N ILE A 41 -0.93 8.67 -16.85
CA ILE A 41 -1.12 7.21 -16.75
C ILE A 41 -1.42 6.61 -18.14
N ILE A 42 -2.29 7.25 -18.94
CA ILE A 42 -2.60 6.81 -20.30
C ILE A 42 -1.37 6.90 -21.21
N ILE A 43 -0.62 8.01 -21.14
CA ILE A 43 0.59 8.23 -21.95
C ILE A 43 1.63 7.14 -21.64
N VAL A 44 1.93 6.89 -20.37
CA VAL A 44 2.88 5.84 -19.95
C VAL A 44 2.39 4.46 -20.37
N SER A 45 1.09 4.20 -20.24
CA SER A 45 0.47 2.93 -20.65
C SER A 45 0.65 2.65 -22.15
N VAL A 46 0.39 3.64 -22.99
CA VAL A 46 0.46 3.47 -24.46
C VAL A 46 1.90 3.47 -24.96
N LEU A 47 2.76 4.33 -24.44
CA LEU A 47 4.12 4.50 -24.96
C LEU A 47 5.13 3.49 -24.41
N ILE A 48 4.94 3.01 -23.17
CA ILE A 48 5.91 2.12 -22.51
C ILE A 48 5.29 0.75 -22.29
N ILE A 49 4.13 0.67 -21.61
CA ILE A 49 3.58 -0.61 -21.18
C ILE A 49 3.10 -1.45 -22.37
N LEU A 50 2.37 -0.84 -23.31
CA LEU A 50 1.83 -1.53 -24.48
C LEU A 50 2.91 -2.18 -25.36
N PRO A 51 3.97 -1.47 -25.83
CA PRO A 51 5.00 -2.11 -26.64
C PRO A 51 5.74 -3.23 -25.89
N LEU A 52 6.00 -3.06 -24.59
CA LEU A 52 6.63 -4.09 -23.77
C LEU A 52 5.69 -5.31 -23.58
N ALA A 53 4.39 -5.09 -23.36
CA ALA A 53 3.40 -6.16 -23.18
C ALA A 53 3.13 -6.95 -24.49
N LEU A 54 3.30 -6.32 -25.65
CA LEU A 54 3.17 -6.97 -26.95
C LEU A 54 4.36 -7.87 -27.31
N MET A 55 5.44 -7.86 -26.52
CA MET A 55 6.57 -8.75 -26.75
C MET A 55 6.16 -10.22 -26.56
N LYS A 56 6.68 -11.07 -27.46
CA LYS A 56 6.30 -12.49 -27.59
C LYS A 56 7.16 -13.41 -26.73
N HIS A 57 8.43 -13.07 -26.52
CA HIS A 57 9.40 -13.90 -25.82
C HIS A 57 9.75 -13.33 -24.45
N LEU A 58 9.58 -14.15 -23.41
CA LEU A 58 9.84 -13.78 -22.01
C LEU A 58 11.34 -13.55 -21.72
N GLY A 59 12.24 -14.10 -22.56
CA GLY A 59 13.69 -13.93 -22.41
C GLY A 59 14.16 -12.47 -22.41
N TYR A 60 13.56 -11.59 -23.24
CA TYR A 60 13.91 -10.17 -23.24
C TYR A 60 13.37 -9.41 -22.00
N LEU A 61 12.28 -9.91 -21.40
CA LEU A 61 11.74 -9.41 -20.13
C LEU A 61 12.65 -9.74 -18.94
N GLY A 62 13.58 -10.69 -19.08
CA GLY A 62 14.59 -10.97 -18.06
C GLY A 62 15.49 -9.76 -17.75
N TYR A 63 15.90 -9.01 -18.78
CA TYR A 63 16.74 -7.82 -18.62
C TYR A 63 16.00 -6.68 -17.90
N THR A 64 14.75 -6.43 -18.28
CA THR A 64 13.91 -5.41 -17.63
C THR A 64 13.59 -5.76 -16.18
N SER A 65 13.45 -7.06 -15.88
CA SER A 65 13.24 -7.56 -14.51
C SER A 65 14.49 -7.37 -13.64
N GLY A 66 15.69 -7.59 -14.19
CA GLY A 66 16.95 -7.30 -13.50
C GLY A 66 17.11 -5.83 -13.15
N LEU A 67 16.80 -4.93 -14.10
CA LEU A 67 16.78 -3.48 -13.86
C LEU A 67 15.78 -3.09 -12.76
N SER A 68 14.56 -3.63 -12.80
CA SER A 68 13.54 -3.41 -11.76
C SER A 68 14.02 -3.85 -10.37
N LEU A 69 14.68 -5.01 -10.27
CA LEU A 69 15.26 -5.49 -9.01
C LEU A 69 16.35 -4.55 -8.46
N THR A 70 17.24 -4.04 -9.33
CA THR A 70 18.26 -3.07 -8.93
C THR A 70 17.64 -1.76 -8.40
N CYS A 71 16.58 -1.26 -9.05
CA CYS A 71 15.84 -0.09 -8.57
C CYS A 71 15.19 -0.33 -7.20
N MET A 72 14.64 -1.52 -6.93
CA MET A 72 14.06 -1.87 -5.63
C MET A 72 15.13 -2.03 -4.54
N LEU A 73 16.31 -2.55 -4.87
CA LEU A 73 17.46 -2.59 -3.97
C LEU A 73 17.95 -1.17 -3.62
N PHE A 74 18.00 -0.28 -4.60
CA PHE A 74 18.33 1.13 -4.39
C PHE A 74 17.32 1.82 -3.45
N PHE A 75 16.02 1.53 -3.60
CA PHE A 75 15.00 2.00 -2.68
C PHE A 75 15.25 1.51 -1.25
N LEU A 76 15.49 0.21 -1.04
CA LEU A 76 15.81 -0.34 0.28
C LEU A 76 17.01 0.37 0.92
N VAL A 77 18.13 0.47 0.20
CA VAL A 77 19.35 1.12 0.70
C VAL A 77 19.07 2.59 1.07
N SER A 78 18.27 3.28 0.25
CA SER A 78 17.89 4.68 0.49
C SER A 78 17.03 4.84 1.74
N VAL A 79 16.09 3.93 2.00
CA VAL A 79 15.26 3.93 3.22
C VAL A 79 16.13 3.73 4.46
N ILE A 80 17.05 2.76 4.41
CA ILE A 80 18.00 2.51 5.51
C ILE A 80 18.86 3.75 5.74
N TYR A 81 19.45 4.31 4.69
CA TYR A 81 20.28 5.51 4.77
C TYR A 81 19.51 6.69 5.38
N LYS A 82 18.26 6.91 4.94
CA LYS A 82 17.42 7.99 5.46
C LYS A 82 17.07 7.81 6.92
N LYS A 83 16.82 6.58 7.39
CA LYS A 83 16.61 6.32 8.82
C LYS A 83 17.79 6.79 9.68
N PHE A 84 19.02 6.61 9.21
CA PHE A 84 20.22 7.04 9.93
C PHE A 84 20.47 8.55 9.82
N GLN A 85 20.07 9.18 8.71
CA GLN A 85 20.20 10.63 8.49
C GLN A 85 19.18 11.47 9.27
N LEU A 86 17.91 11.05 9.27
CA LEU A 86 16.81 11.88 9.79
C LEU A 86 16.75 11.90 11.33
N GLY A 87 17.47 11.02 12.05
CA GLY A 87 17.31 10.87 13.50
C GLY A 87 15.84 10.67 13.90
N CYS A 88 15.48 10.80 15.18
CA CYS A 88 14.06 11.05 15.50
C CYS A 88 13.80 12.55 15.48
N ALA A 89 13.54 13.11 14.30
CA ALA A 89 13.24 14.53 14.11
C ALA A 89 11.81 14.70 13.59
N ILE A 90 10.82 14.20 14.32
CA ILE A 90 9.40 14.54 14.08
C ILE A 90 9.05 15.70 15.01
N GLY A 91 9.14 16.92 14.47
CA GLY A 91 8.79 18.12 15.20
C GLY A 91 9.61 19.35 14.82
N ARG A 92 9.59 19.75 13.56
CA ARG A 92 9.82 21.17 13.23
C ARG A 92 8.79 21.59 12.21
N ASN A 93 7.76 22.25 12.72
CA ASN A 93 6.82 23.01 11.90
C ASN A 93 7.60 23.85 10.89
N GLU A 94 7.04 24.00 9.70
CA GLU A 94 7.56 24.78 8.59
C GLU A 94 7.83 26.24 9.00
N THR A 95 9.00 26.49 9.58
CA THR A 95 9.71 27.77 9.69
C THR A 95 11.05 27.48 10.35
N ALA A 96 12.02 27.02 9.58
CA ALA A 96 13.42 27.13 9.95
C ALA A 96 14.23 27.14 8.65
N MET A 97 14.41 28.36 8.16
CA MET A 97 15.58 28.80 7.42
C MET A 97 16.83 28.10 7.99
N GLU A 98 17.60 27.51 7.07
CA GLU A 98 19.02 27.23 7.14
C GLU A 98 19.67 27.43 8.51
N SER A 99 19.94 26.32 9.21
CA SER A 99 21.01 26.31 10.19
C SER A 99 21.66 24.94 10.15
N GLU A 100 22.93 24.96 9.80
CA GLU A 100 23.84 23.83 9.85
C GLU A 100 23.80 23.12 11.20
N ALA A 101 24.04 21.82 11.13
CA ALA A 101 24.14 20.92 12.25
C ALA A 101 25.15 21.44 13.29
N LEU A 102 24.68 21.67 14.52
CA LEU A 102 25.55 21.61 15.70
C LEU A 102 25.26 20.30 16.44
N VAL A 103 26.26 19.42 16.41
CA VAL A 103 26.34 18.19 17.19
C VAL A 103 26.34 18.54 18.68
N GLY A 104 25.43 17.91 19.43
CA GLY A 104 25.51 17.82 20.89
C GLY A 104 24.55 18.74 21.64
N LEU A 105 23.41 18.18 22.06
CA LEU A 105 22.75 18.38 23.36
C LEU A 105 21.48 17.51 23.39
N PRO A 106 21.23 16.69 24.43
CA PRO A 106 19.99 15.94 24.54
C PRO A 106 18.90 16.89 25.04
N SER A 107 18.09 17.43 24.12
CA SER A 107 16.87 18.14 24.50
C SER A 107 15.87 17.13 25.04
N GLN A 108 15.79 17.04 26.37
CA GLN A 108 14.69 16.43 27.11
C GLN A 108 13.40 17.21 26.84
N GLY A 109 12.76 16.90 25.72
CA GLY A 109 11.38 17.20 25.40
C GLY A 109 10.80 15.93 24.80
N LEU A 110 10.43 15.00 25.68
CA LEU A 110 10.00 13.64 25.33
C LEU A 110 8.62 13.70 24.67
N ASN A 111 8.59 13.98 23.36
CA ASN A 111 7.44 13.67 22.54
C ASN A 111 7.35 12.14 22.44
N SER A 112 6.27 11.56 22.95
CA SER A 112 5.90 10.14 22.89
C SER A 112 5.75 9.56 21.46
N SER A 113 6.09 10.32 20.42
CA SER A 113 5.99 9.94 19.01
C SER A 113 7.23 9.22 18.47
N CYS A 114 8.33 9.18 19.23
CA CYS A 114 9.62 8.59 18.84
C CYS A 114 9.87 7.19 19.42
N GLU A 115 8.84 6.56 19.98
CA GLU A 115 8.93 5.25 20.59
C GLU A 115 8.33 4.20 19.64
N ALA A 116 9.05 3.09 19.45
CA ALA A 116 8.56 1.99 18.63
C ALA A 116 7.42 1.28 19.38
N GLN A 117 6.20 1.39 18.87
CA GLN A 117 5.08 0.64 19.40
C GLN A 117 5.06 -0.74 18.76
N MET A 118 5.40 -1.76 19.55
CA MET A 118 5.53 -3.14 19.07
C MET A 118 4.17 -3.82 18.84
N PHE A 119 3.11 -3.34 19.51
CA PHE A 119 1.77 -3.89 19.37
C PHE A 119 0.72 -2.78 19.48
N THR A 120 0.01 -2.53 18.38
CA THR A 120 -1.17 -1.66 18.33
C THR A 120 -2.28 -2.39 17.59
N VAL A 121 -3.46 -2.43 18.20
CA VAL A 121 -4.66 -2.98 17.57
C VAL A 121 -5.54 -1.83 17.13
N ASP A 122 -5.54 -1.56 15.83
CA ASP A 122 -6.36 -0.53 15.20
C ASP A 122 -7.23 -1.17 14.12
N SER A 123 -8.36 -0.51 13.81
CA SER A 123 -9.25 -0.78 12.69
C SER A 123 -8.50 -1.01 11.36
N GLN A 124 -7.36 -0.35 11.18
CA GLN A 124 -6.49 -0.47 10.00
C GLN A 124 -5.82 -1.85 9.84
N MET A 125 -5.76 -2.67 10.90
CA MET A 125 -5.26 -4.05 10.81
C MET A 125 -6.09 -4.92 9.86
N SER A 126 -7.35 -4.55 9.60
CA SER A 126 -8.22 -5.22 8.63
C SER A 126 -7.62 -5.27 7.22
N TYR A 127 -6.87 -4.25 6.83
CA TYR A 127 -6.18 -4.18 5.54
C TYR A 127 -4.78 -4.84 5.60
N THR A 128 -4.12 -4.85 6.76
CA THR A 128 -2.74 -5.36 6.90
C THR A 128 -2.63 -6.84 6.56
N VAL A 129 -3.51 -7.68 7.11
CA VAL A 129 -3.42 -9.14 6.91
C VAL A 129 -3.61 -9.54 5.43
N PRO A 130 -4.62 -9.01 4.72
CA PRO A 130 -4.78 -9.22 3.27
C PRO A 130 -3.62 -8.69 2.42
N ILE A 131 -3.09 -7.50 2.75
CA ILE A 131 -1.94 -6.92 2.02
C ILE A 131 -0.70 -7.80 2.19
N MET A 132 -0.45 -8.32 3.40
CA MET A 132 0.65 -9.26 3.65
C MET A 132 0.46 -10.57 2.90
N ALA A 133 -0.76 -11.11 2.83
CA ALA A 133 -1.05 -12.30 2.05
C ALA A 133 -0.79 -12.06 0.55
N PHE A 134 -1.23 -10.92 0.02
CA PHE A 134 -0.99 -10.51 -1.37
C PHE A 134 0.50 -10.35 -1.70
N ALA A 135 1.29 -9.79 -0.78
CA ALA A 135 2.72 -9.54 -0.98
C ALA A 135 3.52 -10.81 -1.31
N PHE A 136 3.08 -11.98 -0.83
CA PHE A 136 3.73 -13.27 -1.10
C PHE A 136 3.07 -14.07 -2.23
N VAL A 137 2.14 -13.49 -2.99
CA VAL A 137 1.55 -14.13 -4.17
C VAL A 137 2.51 -14.04 -5.36
N CYS A 138 3.18 -15.16 -5.66
CA CYS A 138 3.98 -15.33 -6.88
C CYS A 138 3.47 -16.47 -7.80
N HIS A 139 2.43 -17.18 -7.36
CA HIS A 139 1.87 -18.38 -7.98
C HIS A 139 1.56 -18.26 -9.49
N PRO A 140 0.99 -17.15 -10.00
CA PRO A 140 0.68 -17.02 -11.43
C PRO A 140 1.91 -17.09 -12.36
N GLU A 141 3.08 -16.69 -11.85
CA GLU A 141 4.33 -16.62 -12.62
C GLU A 141 5.12 -17.93 -12.62
N VAL A 142 4.77 -18.88 -11.74
CA VAL A 142 5.52 -20.14 -11.57
C VAL A 142 5.56 -20.95 -12.87
N LEU A 143 4.46 -21.03 -13.61
CA LEU A 143 4.40 -21.80 -14.87
C LEU A 143 5.23 -21.17 -15.99
N PRO A 144 5.10 -19.86 -16.31
CA PRO A 144 6.01 -19.19 -17.24
C PRO A 144 7.48 -19.37 -16.89
N ILE A 145 7.86 -19.18 -15.62
CA ILE A 145 9.25 -19.34 -15.16
C ILE A 145 9.72 -20.79 -15.33
N TYR A 146 8.89 -21.77 -14.97
CA TYR A 146 9.23 -23.18 -15.10
C TYR A 146 9.49 -23.58 -16.55
N THR A 147 8.72 -23.04 -17.50
CA THR A 147 8.91 -23.35 -18.93
C THR A 147 10.17 -22.75 -19.56
N GLU A 148 10.67 -21.65 -18.99
CA GLU A 148 11.91 -20.99 -19.45
C GLU A 148 13.16 -21.48 -18.68
N LEU A 149 12.98 -22.26 -17.61
CA LEU A 149 14.09 -22.75 -16.79
C LEU A 149 14.94 -23.76 -17.56
N CYS A 150 16.24 -23.49 -17.69
CA CYS A 150 17.20 -24.43 -18.29
C CYS A 150 17.13 -25.78 -17.60
N ARG A 151 16.75 -26.87 -18.31
CA ARG A 151 16.53 -28.23 -17.76
C ARG A 151 15.55 -28.21 -16.56
N PRO A 152 14.23 -28.08 -16.82
CA PRO A 152 13.24 -27.91 -15.78
C PRO A 152 13.06 -29.18 -14.95
N SER A 153 13.09 -29.05 -13.62
CA SER A 153 12.82 -30.15 -12.68
C SER A 153 12.21 -29.63 -11.39
N LYS A 154 11.43 -30.46 -10.69
CA LYS A 154 10.77 -30.09 -9.42
C LYS A 154 11.76 -29.55 -8.38
N ARG A 155 12.90 -30.24 -8.19
CA ARG A 155 13.93 -29.84 -7.22
C ARG A 155 14.51 -28.47 -7.53
N ARG A 156 14.77 -28.18 -8.81
CA ARG A 156 15.36 -26.90 -9.23
C ARG A 156 14.36 -25.75 -9.12
N MET A 157 13.10 -25.99 -9.50
CA MET A 157 12.04 -25.00 -9.31
C MET A 157 11.80 -24.70 -7.83
N GLN A 158 11.84 -25.71 -6.96
CA GLN A 158 11.76 -25.51 -5.51
C GLN A 158 12.93 -24.70 -4.96
N ALA A 159 14.16 -24.96 -5.45
CA ALA A 159 15.33 -24.17 -5.05
C ALA A 159 15.19 -22.70 -5.48
N VAL A 160 14.71 -22.44 -6.71
CA VAL A 160 14.40 -21.08 -7.18
C VAL A 160 13.36 -20.42 -6.28
N ALA A 161 12.25 -21.11 -5.99
CA ALA A 161 11.20 -20.60 -5.11
C ALA A 161 11.73 -20.28 -3.70
N ASN A 162 12.48 -21.19 -3.08
CA ASN A 162 13.00 -20.99 -1.73
C ASN A 162 13.98 -19.80 -1.66
N VAL A 163 14.89 -19.66 -2.62
CA VAL A 163 15.84 -18.55 -2.68
C VAL A 163 15.10 -17.23 -2.92
N SER A 164 14.16 -17.19 -3.86
CA SER A 164 13.40 -15.99 -4.19
C SER A 164 12.50 -15.53 -3.04
N ILE A 165 11.76 -16.45 -2.41
CA ILE A 165 10.89 -16.13 -1.26
C ILE A 165 11.73 -15.68 -0.06
N GLY A 166 12.85 -16.35 0.22
CA GLY A 166 13.76 -15.93 1.28
C GLY A 166 14.35 -14.53 1.06
N ALA A 167 14.79 -14.23 -0.17
CA ALA A 167 15.29 -12.91 -0.53
C ALA A 167 14.19 -11.83 -0.40
N MET A 168 12.98 -12.12 -0.87
CA MET A 168 11.82 -11.23 -0.78
C MET A 168 11.44 -10.96 0.68
N PHE A 169 11.41 -12.00 1.53
CA PHE A 169 11.15 -11.87 2.96
C PHE A 169 12.15 -10.91 3.63
N CYS A 170 13.45 -11.06 3.35
CA CYS A 170 14.48 -10.15 3.86
C CYS A 170 14.28 -8.72 3.36
N MET A 171 14.03 -8.54 2.06
CA MET A 171 13.82 -7.21 1.45
C MET A 171 12.62 -6.49 2.06
N TYR A 172 11.47 -7.18 2.18
CA TYR A 172 10.26 -6.62 2.79
C TYR A 172 10.45 -6.37 4.28
N GLY A 173 11.04 -7.31 5.02
CA GLY A 173 11.30 -7.17 6.45
C GLY A 173 12.19 -5.96 6.76
N LEU A 174 13.30 -5.78 6.04
CA LEU A 174 14.19 -4.64 6.22
C LEU A 174 13.50 -3.33 5.84
N THR A 175 12.83 -3.28 4.69
CA THR A 175 12.10 -2.07 4.24
C THR A 175 11.01 -1.68 5.24
N ALA A 176 10.20 -2.63 5.70
CA ALA A 176 9.13 -2.39 6.66
C ALA A 176 9.69 -1.93 8.01
N THR A 177 10.76 -2.56 8.50
CA THR A 177 11.39 -2.21 9.78
C THR A 177 11.97 -0.80 9.73
N PHE A 178 12.87 -0.51 8.79
CA PHE A 178 13.51 0.80 8.70
C PHE A 178 12.55 1.91 8.23
N GLY A 179 11.57 1.56 7.39
CA GLY A 179 10.50 2.47 6.98
C GLY A 179 9.60 2.87 8.14
N TYR A 180 9.17 1.90 8.96
CA TYR A 180 8.42 2.18 10.20
C TYR A 180 9.25 2.99 11.19
N LEU A 181 10.48 2.59 11.47
CA LEU A 181 11.36 3.31 12.39
C LEU A 181 11.71 4.73 11.92
N THR A 182 11.48 5.09 10.66
CA THR A 182 11.71 6.47 10.17
C THR A 182 10.62 7.43 10.63
N PHE A 183 9.36 6.99 10.68
CA PHE A 183 8.20 7.86 10.96
C PHE A 183 7.34 7.42 12.16
N TYR A 184 7.64 6.25 12.75
CA TYR A 184 6.96 5.66 13.91
C TYR A 184 5.43 5.64 13.75
N SER A 185 4.68 6.21 14.69
CA SER A 185 3.21 6.23 14.68
C SER A 185 2.59 7.10 13.58
N SER A 186 3.39 7.86 12.83
CA SER A 186 2.92 8.80 11.79
C SER A 186 3.02 8.24 10.36
N VAL A 187 3.28 6.95 10.19
CA VAL A 187 3.39 6.30 8.87
C VAL A 187 2.04 6.31 8.13
N LYS A 188 2.03 6.85 6.91
CA LYS A 188 0.90 6.74 5.97
C LYS A 188 1.04 5.47 5.12
N ALA A 189 -0.05 5.06 4.44
CA ALA A 189 -0.04 3.90 3.54
C ALA A 189 1.07 3.96 2.47
N GLU A 190 1.40 5.17 2.01
CA GLU A 190 2.51 5.40 1.09
C GLU A 190 3.63 6.16 1.79
N MET A 191 4.63 5.44 2.28
CA MET A 191 5.76 6.05 2.99
C MET A 191 6.56 7.02 2.09
N LEU A 192 6.58 6.79 0.77
CA LEU A 192 7.31 7.63 -0.19
C LEU A 192 6.78 9.06 -0.23
N HIS A 193 5.50 9.25 0.07
CA HIS A 193 4.85 10.56 0.16
C HIS A 193 5.22 11.31 1.45
N MET A 194 5.74 10.60 2.47
CA MET A 194 6.16 11.21 3.75
C MET A 194 7.55 11.83 3.71
N TYR A 195 8.36 11.50 2.71
CA TYR A 195 9.66 12.14 2.51
C TYR A 195 9.52 13.49 1.81
N SER A 196 10.41 14.43 2.15
CA SER A 196 10.43 15.78 1.56
C SER A 196 10.60 15.74 0.04
N GLN A 197 9.79 16.56 -0.65
CA GLN A 197 9.78 16.72 -2.10
C GLN A 197 11.06 17.36 -2.66
N LYS A 198 11.77 18.14 -1.83
CA LYS A 198 12.94 18.91 -2.23
C LYS A 198 14.24 18.12 -2.22
N ASP A 199 14.21 16.89 -1.68
CA ASP A 199 15.39 16.06 -1.50
C ASP A 199 15.71 15.31 -2.80
N PRO A 200 16.87 15.56 -3.44
CA PRO A 200 17.21 14.96 -4.73
C PRO A 200 17.36 13.43 -4.63
N LEU A 201 17.75 12.90 -3.48
CA LEU A 201 17.86 11.44 -3.28
C LEU A 201 16.48 10.80 -3.30
N ILE A 202 15.51 11.40 -2.62
CA ILE A 202 14.12 10.92 -2.58
C ILE A 202 13.46 11.06 -3.95
N LEU A 203 13.73 12.14 -4.67
CA LEU A 203 13.26 12.30 -6.05
C LEU A 203 13.80 11.18 -6.95
N CYS A 204 15.10 10.87 -6.85
CA CYS A 204 15.70 9.75 -7.57
C CYS A 204 15.05 8.41 -7.21
N VAL A 205 14.81 8.15 -5.92
CA VAL A 205 14.11 6.95 -5.44
C VAL A 205 12.71 6.83 -6.02
N ARG A 206 11.95 7.92 -6.08
CA ARG A 206 10.60 7.93 -6.68
C ARG A 206 10.63 7.58 -8.15
N LEU A 207 11.58 8.15 -8.90
CA LEU A 207 11.76 7.81 -10.31
C LEU A 207 12.17 6.34 -10.48
N ALA A 208 13.05 5.83 -9.62
CA ALA A 208 13.48 4.43 -9.64
C ALA A 208 12.31 3.46 -9.34
N VAL A 209 11.49 3.75 -8.33
CA VAL A 209 10.30 2.94 -8.01
C VAL A 209 9.27 3.01 -9.13
N LEU A 210 9.02 4.20 -9.70
CA LEU A 210 8.12 4.36 -10.84
C LEU A 210 8.59 3.54 -12.06
N LEU A 211 9.88 3.60 -12.37
CA LEU A 211 10.49 2.81 -13.45
C LEU A 211 10.34 1.30 -13.16
N ALA A 212 10.68 0.87 -11.95
CA ALA A 212 10.60 -0.54 -11.54
C ALA A 212 9.17 -1.09 -11.67
N VAL A 213 8.18 -0.37 -11.16
CA VAL A 213 6.76 -0.74 -11.26
C VAL A 213 6.30 -0.77 -12.72
N THR A 214 6.66 0.24 -13.52
CA THR A 214 6.30 0.29 -14.95
C THR A 214 6.85 -0.90 -15.73
N LEU A 215 8.09 -1.33 -15.43
CA LEU A 215 8.73 -2.49 -16.06
C LEU A 215 8.13 -3.84 -15.60
N THR A 216 7.52 -3.88 -14.42
CA THR A 216 6.87 -5.10 -13.89
C THR A 216 5.49 -5.34 -14.50
N VAL A 217 4.75 -4.29 -14.91
CA VAL A 217 3.40 -4.44 -15.49
C VAL A 217 3.35 -5.38 -16.71
N PRO A 218 4.24 -5.25 -17.73
CA PRO A 218 4.28 -6.17 -18.86
C PRO A 218 4.53 -7.63 -18.49
N VAL A 219 5.34 -7.86 -17.45
CA VAL A 219 5.67 -9.21 -16.95
C VAL A 219 4.41 -9.89 -16.42
N VAL A 220 3.62 -9.19 -15.60
CA VAL A 220 2.38 -9.71 -15.02
C VAL A 220 1.26 -9.85 -16.05
N LEU A 221 1.20 -8.96 -17.06
CA LEU A 221 0.23 -9.07 -18.15
C LEU A 221 0.47 -10.28 -19.05
N PHE A 222 1.72 -10.76 -19.13
CA PHE A 222 2.08 -11.89 -19.99
C PHE A 222 1.31 -13.19 -19.66
N PRO A 223 1.34 -13.73 -18.43
CA PRO A 223 0.57 -14.92 -18.09
C PRO A 223 -0.94 -14.71 -18.15
N ILE A 224 -1.45 -13.52 -17.79
CA ILE A 224 -2.88 -13.19 -17.88
C ILE A 224 -3.35 -13.33 -19.33
N ARG A 225 -2.62 -12.72 -20.27
CA ARG A 225 -2.91 -12.83 -21.70
C ARG A 225 -2.83 -14.27 -22.19
N ARG A 226 -1.82 -15.02 -21.75
CA ARG A 226 -1.67 -16.45 -22.11
C ARG A 226 -2.86 -17.26 -21.60
N ALA A 227 -3.29 -17.04 -20.37
CA ALA A 227 -4.45 -17.69 -19.78
C ALA A 227 -5.75 -17.35 -20.53
N LEU A 228 -5.99 -16.07 -20.82
CA LEU A 228 -7.17 -15.65 -21.59
C LEU A 228 -7.18 -16.22 -23.02
N GLN A 229 -6.03 -16.29 -23.68
CA GLN A 229 -5.95 -16.87 -25.01
C GLN A 229 -6.29 -18.37 -25.00
N GLN A 230 -5.87 -19.12 -23.98
CA GLN A 230 -6.21 -20.53 -23.82
C GLN A 230 -7.69 -20.73 -23.44
N LEU A 231 -8.24 -19.85 -22.60
CA LEU A 231 -9.62 -19.93 -22.13
C LEU A 231 -10.64 -19.58 -23.23
N LEU A 232 -10.41 -18.50 -23.98
CA LEU A 232 -11.35 -18.00 -24.98
C LEU A 232 -11.18 -18.68 -26.35
N PHE A 233 -9.97 -19.13 -26.69
CA PHE A 233 -9.66 -19.70 -28.01
C PHE A 233 -8.84 -20.99 -27.91
N PRO A 234 -9.39 -22.04 -27.26
CA PRO A 234 -8.69 -23.30 -27.09
C PRO A 234 -8.31 -23.90 -28.45
N GLY A 235 -7.04 -24.27 -28.60
CA GLY A 235 -6.53 -24.97 -29.80
C GLY A 235 -6.45 -24.15 -31.09
N LYS A 236 -6.76 -22.84 -31.09
CA LYS A 236 -6.61 -22.00 -32.28
C LYS A 236 -5.16 -21.55 -32.47
N ALA A 237 -4.67 -21.60 -33.71
CA ALA A 237 -3.34 -21.11 -34.08
C ALA A 237 -3.16 -19.62 -33.73
N PHE A 238 -1.93 -19.21 -33.47
CA PHE A 238 -1.58 -17.84 -33.10
C PHE A 238 -1.97 -16.82 -34.19
N SER A 239 -2.62 -15.73 -33.79
CA SER A 239 -2.98 -14.63 -34.68
C SER A 239 -2.66 -13.28 -34.03
N TRP A 240 -1.88 -12.45 -34.72
CA TRP A 240 -1.47 -11.12 -34.25
C TRP A 240 -2.64 -10.20 -33.86
N PRO A 241 -3.73 -10.08 -34.66
CA PRO A 241 -4.82 -9.17 -34.31
C PRO A 241 -5.48 -9.51 -32.98
N ARG A 242 -5.74 -10.81 -32.74
CA ARG A 242 -6.29 -11.31 -31.48
C ARG A 242 -5.34 -11.05 -30.31
N HIS A 243 -4.05 -11.23 -30.52
CA HIS A 243 -3.03 -11.04 -29.51
C HIS A 243 -2.96 -9.57 -29.05
N VAL A 244 -2.99 -8.64 -30.01
CA VAL A 244 -3.02 -7.19 -29.75
C VAL A 244 -4.35 -6.79 -29.11
N ALA A 245 -5.48 -7.31 -29.60
CA ALA A 245 -6.81 -7.00 -29.05
C ALA A 245 -6.93 -7.39 -27.58
N ILE A 246 -6.48 -8.60 -27.19
CA ILE A 246 -6.51 -9.04 -25.78
C ILE A 246 -5.63 -8.13 -24.92
N ALA A 247 -4.43 -7.78 -25.39
CA ALA A 247 -3.52 -6.89 -24.66
C ALA A 247 -4.13 -5.47 -24.48
N LEU A 248 -4.76 -4.94 -25.52
CA LEU A 248 -5.42 -3.62 -25.47
C LEU A 248 -6.61 -3.64 -24.49
N ILE A 249 -7.46 -4.66 -24.54
CA ILE A 249 -8.61 -4.81 -23.64
C ILE A 249 -8.13 -4.89 -22.18
N LEU A 250 -7.12 -5.72 -21.90
CA LEU A 250 -6.54 -5.81 -20.55
C LEU A 250 -6.00 -4.48 -20.07
N LEU A 251 -5.26 -3.76 -20.93
CA LEU A 251 -4.67 -2.47 -20.58
C LEU A 251 -5.75 -1.42 -20.30
N VAL A 252 -6.81 -1.37 -21.10
CA VAL A 252 -7.96 -0.47 -20.89
C VAL A 252 -8.65 -0.77 -19.56
N LEU A 253 -8.92 -2.05 -19.26
CA LEU A 253 -9.55 -2.45 -18.00
C LEU A 253 -8.72 -2.04 -16.77
N VAL A 254 -7.41 -2.22 -16.82
CA VAL A 254 -6.50 -1.81 -15.74
C VAL A 254 -6.49 -0.29 -15.59
N ASN A 255 -6.45 0.46 -16.69
CA ASN A 255 -6.49 1.93 -16.65
C ASN A 255 -7.81 2.45 -16.07
N VAL A 256 -8.94 1.86 -16.45
CA VAL A 256 -10.25 2.20 -15.87
C VAL A 256 -10.27 1.95 -14.36
N LEU A 257 -9.76 0.79 -13.91
CA LEU A 257 -9.70 0.46 -12.49
C LEU A 257 -8.90 1.51 -11.69
N VAL A 258 -7.75 1.93 -12.20
CA VAL A 258 -6.89 2.95 -11.55
C VAL A 258 -7.57 4.32 -11.50
N ILE A 259 -8.36 4.68 -12.53
CA ILE A 259 -9.11 5.94 -12.53
C ILE A 259 -10.29 5.89 -11.54
N CYS A 260 -10.91 4.72 -11.36
CA CYS A 260 -12.05 4.56 -10.46
C CYS A 260 -11.68 4.46 -8.98
N VAL A 261 -10.50 3.92 -8.64
CA VAL A 261 -10.10 3.67 -7.25
C VAL A 261 -8.86 4.51 -6.91
N PRO A 262 -9.00 5.61 -6.14
CA PRO A 262 -7.90 6.55 -5.88
C PRO A 262 -6.92 6.06 -4.80
N THR A 263 -7.27 5.00 -4.07
CA THR A 263 -6.55 4.52 -2.89
C THR A 263 -5.91 3.16 -3.15
N ILE A 264 -4.57 3.12 -3.14
CA ILE A 264 -3.80 1.87 -3.34
C ILE A 264 -4.09 0.85 -2.22
N ARG A 265 -4.32 1.33 -0.99
CA ARG A 265 -4.64 0.50 0.18
C ARG A 265 -5.86 -0.38 -0.05
N ASP A 266 -6.93 0.20 -0.59
CA ASP A 266 -8.21 -0.49 -0.75
C ASP A 266 -8.12 -1.54 -1.85
N ILE A 267 -7.40 -1.22 -2.94
CA ILE A 267 -7.09 -2.16 -4.01
C ILE A 267 -6.33 -3.37 -3.45
N PHE A 268 -5.24 -3.16 -2.71
CA PHE A 268 -4.47 -4.26 -2.15
C PHE A 268 -5.19 -5.02 -1.04
N GLY A 269 -6.06 -4.36 -0.27
CA GLY A 269 -6.92 -5.01 0.72
C GLY A 269 -7.94 -5.95 0.09
N VAL A 270 -8.70 -5.48 -0.91
CA VAL A 270 -9.73 -6.27 -1.59
C VAL A 270 -9.11 -7.36 -2.45
N ILE A 271 -8.09 -7.04 -3.26
CA ILE A 271 -7.39 -8.03 -4.07
C ILE A 271 -6.67 -9.03 -3.18
N GLY A 272 -6.05 -8.59 -2.09
CA GLY A 272 -5.35 -9.47 -1.15
C GLY A 272 -6.26 -10.36 -0.33
N SER A 273 -7.51 -9.96 -0.06
CA SER A 273 -8.48 -10.79 0.67
C SER A 273 -9.18 -11.80 -0.23
N THR A 274 -9.21 -11.57 -1.55
CA THR A 274 -9.86 -12.44 -2.54
C THR A 274 -8.87 -13.32 -3.28
N SER A 275 -7.91 -12.71 -4.00
CA SER A 275 -7.01 -13.42 -4.90
C SER A 275 -5.95 -14.22 -4.16
N ALA A 276 -5.40 -13.69 -3.07
CA ALA A 276 -4.35 -14.37 -2.32
C ALA A 276 -4.86 -15.68 -1.69
N PRO A 277 -6.00 -15.72 -0.98
CA PRO A 277 -6.49 -16.97 -0.38
C PRO A 277 -6.94 -17.97 -1.43
N SER A 278 -7.47 -17.47 -2.56
CA SER A 278 -7.79 -18.30 -3.71
C SER A 278 -6.56 -19.02 -4.25
N LEU A 279 -5.45 -18.30 -4.45
CA LEU A 279 -4.23 -18.85 -5.04
C LEU A 279 -3.36 -19.65 -4.06
N ILE A 280 -3.32 -19.24 -2.79
CA ILE A 280 -2.45 -19.84 -1.77
C ILE A 280 -3.11 -21.07 -1.14
N PHE A 281 -4.40 -21.00 -0.82
CA PHE A 281 -5.10 -22.02 -0.04
C PHE A 281 -6.07 -22.84 -0.91
N ILE A 282 -7.04 -22.17 -1.55
CA ILE A 282 -8.21 -22.84 -2.15
C ILE A 282 -7.82 -23.64 -3.40
N LEU A 283 -7.13 -23.02 -4.36
CA LEU A 283 -6.78 -23.66 -5.64
C LEU A 283 -5.84 -24.86 -5.46
N PRO A 284 -4.73 -24.78 -4.70
CA PRO A 284 -3.88 -25.94 -4.44
C PRO A 284 -4.64 -27.11 -3.79
N SER A 285 -5.53 -26.82 -2.83
CA SER A 285 -6.39 -27.84 -2.21
C SER A 285 -7.32 -28.52 -3.20
N ILE A 286 -8.01 -27.74 -4.04
CA ILE A 286 -8.91 -28.29 -5.07
C ILE A 286 -8.12 -29.12 -6.08
N PHE A 287 -6.97 -28.63 -6.55
CA PHE A 287 -6.14 -29.36 -7.50
C PHE A 287 -5.63 -30.66 -6.89
N TYR A 288 -5.18 -30.67 -5.64
CA TYR A 288 -4.73 -31.88 -4.98
C TYR A 288 -5.85 -32.93 -4.88
N LEU A 289 -7.04 -32.51 -4.42
CA LEU A 289 -8.20 -33.39 -4.27
C LEU A 289 -8.75 -33.91 -5.61
N ARG A 290 -8.59 -33.16 -6.70
CA ARG A 290 -9.06 -33.55 -8.05
C ARG A 290 -8.04 -34.35 -8.84
N ILE A 291 -6.74 -34.11 -8.67
CA ILE A 291 -5.67 -34.78 -9.42
C ILE A 291 -5.34 -36.14 -8.81
N VAL A 292 -5.37 -36.29 -7.47
CA VAL A 292 -5.02 -37.56 -6.80
C VAL A 292 -6.26 -38.48 -6.77
N PRO A 293 -6.27 -39.57 -7.57
CA PRO A 293 -7.43 -40.45 -7.65
C PRO A 293 -7.74 -41.08 -6.28
N SER A 294 -9.01 -41.29 -5.98
CA SER A 294 -9.44 -41.95 -4.73
C SER A 294 -9.09 -43.42 -4.66
N GLU A 295 -8.64 -44.01 -5.77
CA GLU A 295 -8.12 -45.38 -5.82
C GLU A 295 -6.69 -45.49 -5.26
N VAL A 296 -5.91 -44.41 -5.29
CA VAL A 296 -4.53 -44.38 -4.75
C VAL A 296 -4.55 -44.00 -3.27
N GLU A 297 -5.44 -43.08 -2.90
CA GLU A 297 -5.57 -42.53 -1.55
C GLU A 297 -7.06 -42.44 -1.17
N PRO A 298 -7.56 -43.19 -0.17
CA PRO A 298 -8.96 -43.11 0.23
C PRO A 298 -9.33 -41.71 0.72
N PHE A 299 -10.59 -41.31 0.61
CA PHE A 299 -11.04 -39.95 1.01
C PHE A 299 -10.76 -39.59 2.48
N LEU A 300 -10.62 -40.60 3.34
CA LEU A 300 -10.28 -40.46 4.75
C LEU A 300 -8.77 -40.60 5.03
N SER A 301 -7.90 -40.45 4.01
CA SER A 301 -6.47 -40.43 4.22
C SER A 301 -6.00 -39.07 4.76
N TRP A 302 -4.99 -39.11 5.63
CA TRP A 302 -4.44 -37.91 6.28
C TRP A 302 -4.08 -36.77 5.30
N PRO A 303 -3.46 -37.03 4.13
CA PRO A 303 -3.14 -35.96 3.18
C PRO A 303 -4.37 -35.29 2.56
N LYS A 304 -5.45 -36.04 2.30
CA LYS A 304 -6.70 -35.47 1.74
C LYS A 304 -7.45 -34.65 2.78
N ILE A 305 -7.44 -35.07 4.04
CA ILE A 305 -7.99 -34.29 5.15
C ILE A 305 -7.20 -32.99 5.33
N GLN A 306 -5.86 -33.03 5.25
CA GLN A 306 -5.01 -31.84 5.29
C GLN A 306 -5.33 -30.88 4.13
N ALA A 307 -5.45 -31.40 2.90
CA ALA A 307 -5.82 -30.58 1.74
C ALA A 307 -7.21 -29.94 1.90
N LEU A 308 -8.19 -30.68 2.39
CA LEU A 308 -9.54 -30.16 2.65
C LEU A 308 -9.53 -29.07 3.73
N CYS A 309 -8.87 -29.34 4.86
CA CYS A 309 -8.71 -28.37 5.96
C CYS A 309 -8.03 -27.08 5.46
N PHE A 310 -6.99 -27.21 4.65
CA PHE A 310 -6.27 -26.08 4.05
C PHE A 310 -7.18 -25.25 3.13
N GLY A 311 -8.07 -25.91 2.37
CA GLY A 311 -9.05 -25.22 1.51
C GLY A 311 -10.13 -24.50 2.31
N VAL A 312 -10.68 -25.14 3.36
CA VAL A 312 -11.66 -24.55 4.27
C VAL A 312 -11.07 -23.33 5.00
N LEU A 313 -9.83 -23.43 5.47
CA LEU A 313 -9.11 -22.31 6.08
C LEU A 313 -8.99 -21.12 5.11
N GLY A 314 -8.72 -21.38 3.83
CA GLY A 314 -8.69 -20.36 2.79
C GLY A 314 -10.04 -19.64 2.61
N VAL A 315 -11.15 -20.39 2.60
CA VAL A 315 -12.51 -19.82 2.50
C VAL A 315 -12.84 -18.99 3.75
N LEU A 316 -12.50 -19.50 4.94
CA LEU A 316 -12.70 -18.76 6.19
C LEU A 316 -11.89 -17.46 6.20
N PHE A 317 -10.62 -17.51 5.83
CA PHE A 317 -9.77 -16.32 5.75
C PHE A 317 -10.34 -15.28 4.76
N MET A 318 -10.82 -15.72 3.60
CA MET A 318 -11.46 -14.86 2.60
C MET A 318 -12.72 -14.20 3.15
N ALA A 319 -13.63 -14.99 3.75
CA ALA A 319 -14.88 -14.50 4.31
C ALA A 319 -14.66 -13.49 5.45
N VAL A 320 -13.74 -13.81 6.36
CA VAL A 320 -13.39 -12.95 7.50
C VAL A 320 -12.77 -11.64 7.00
N SER A 321 -11.76 -11.72 6.13
CA SER A 321 -11.05 -10.53 5.63
C SER A 321 -11.96 -9.61 4.82
N LEU A 322 -12.79 -10.17 3.94
CA LEU A 322 -13.79 -9.39 3.20
C LEU A 322 -14.86 -8.79 4.09
N GLY A 323 -15.33 -9.54 5.10
CA GLY A 323 -16.31 -9.04 6.07
C GLY A 323 -15.78 -7.84 6.85
N PHE A 324 -14.52 -7.90 7.30
CA PHE A 324 -13.88 -6.78 7.99
C PHE A 324 -13.67 -5.57 7.08
N ILE A 325 -13.21 -5.77 5.83
CA ILE A 325 -13.04 -4.67 4.87
C ILE A 325 -14.38 -4.01 4.53
N ALA A 326 -15.42 -4.82 4.28
CA ALA A 326 -16.77 -4.31 3.99
C ALA A 326 -17.33 -3.48 5.15
N ALA A 327 -17.20 -3.99 6.39
CA ALA A 327 -17.62 -3.25 7.58
C ALA A 327 -16.85 -1.92 7.76
N CYS A 328 -15.56 -1.90 7.40
CA CYS A 328 -14.75 -0.68 7.44
C CYS A 328 -15.18 0.33 6.35
N LEU A 329 -15.45 -0.15 5.13
CA LEU A 329 -15.93 0.68 4.02
C LEU A 329 -17.28 1.33 4.33
N ASP A 330 -18.22 0.58 4.91
CA ASP A 330 -19.52 1.10 5.34
C ASP A 330 -19.37 2.18 6.43
N THR A 331 -18.40 2.02 7.34
CA THR A 331 -18.11 2.99 8.39
C THR A 331 -17.56 4.29 7.82
N ASP A 332 -16.62 4.22 6.87
CA ASP A 332 -16.07 5.40 6.17
C ASP A 332 -17.15 6.12 5.35
N GLN A 333 -18.03 5.36 4.68
CA GLN A 333 -19.14 5.92 3.93
C GLN A 333 -20.17 6.61 4.84
N ALA A 334 -20.47 6.03 6.01
CA ALA A 334 -21.35 6.62 7.01
C ALA A 334 -20.77 7.92 7.61
N LEU A 335 -19.46 7.98 7.83
CA LEU A 335 -18.75 9.19 8.25
C LEU A 335 -18.82 10.27 7.17
N LEU A 336 -18.62 9.93 5.90
CA LEU A 336 -18.74 10.88 4.78
C LEU A 336 -20.18 11.39 4.59
N ALA A 337 -21.18 10.57 4.88
CA ALA A 337 -22.59 10.99 4.89
C ALA A 337 -22.94 11.93 6.06
N GLN A 338 -22.14 11.92 7.13
CA GLN A 338 -22.30 12.81 8.28
C GLN A 338 -21.50 14.12 8.19
N VAL A 339 -20.56 14.26 7.25
CA VAL A 339 -19.90 15.55 7.00
C VAL A 339 -20.93 16.46 6.32
N PRO A 340 -21.52 17.46 7.00
CA PRO A 340 -22.39 18.39 6.31
C PRO A 340 -21.52 19.17 5.32
N VAL A 341 -21.87 19.11 4.04
CA VAL A 341 -21.32 20.00 3.01
C VAL A 341 -21.75 21.42 3.39
N ARG A 342 -20.98 22.05 4.28
CA ARG A 342 -21.22 23.40 4.73
C ARG A 342 -20.66 24.36 3.67
N MET A 343 -21.38 24.49 2.56
CA MET A 343 -21.29 25.66 1.69
C MET A 343 -21.86 26.85 2.48
N HIS A 344 -21.04 27.50 3.31
CA HIS A 344 -21.40 28.83 3.83
C HIS A 344 -21.15 29.85 2.71
N MET A 345 -22.20 30.19 1.97
CA MET A 345 -22.37 31.57 1.53
C MET A 345 -22.75 32.37 2.78
N GLU A 346 -21.76 32.92 3.47
CA GLU A 346 -22.02 33.90 4.53
C GLU A 346 -22.06 35.29 3.90
N GLY A 347 -23.29 35.73 3.62
CA GLY A 347 -23.59 37.12 3.33
C GLY A 347 -23.30 38.00 4.55
N SER A 348 -22.69 39.13 4.27
CA SER A 348 -22.65 40.39 5.04
C SER A 348 -23.52 40.44 6.31
N GLY A 349 -22.87 40.35 7.47
CA GLY A 349 -23.38 40.74 8.80
C GLY A 349 -22.20 41.11 9.71
N PRO A 350 -22.33 42.09 10.63
CA PRO A 350 -21.17 42.73 11.26
C PRO A 350 -20.54 41.89 12.38
N LEU A 351 -19.21 42.03 12.51
CA LEU A 351 -18.31 41.39 13.48
C LEU A 351 -18.80 41.44 14.94
N PRO A 352 -18.66 40.35 15.73
CA PRO A 352 -18.88 40.40 17.17
C PRO A 352 -17.69 41.05 17.89
N ARG A 353 -18.00 41.92 18.86
CA ARG A 353 -17.05 42.62 19.72
C ARG A 353 -16.36 41.66 20.71
N VAL A 354 -15.06 41.86 20.90
CA VAL A 354 -14.24 41.26 21.96
C VAL A 354 -14.59 41.91 23.32
N PRO A 355 -14.88 41.17 24.40
CA PRO A 355 -14.97 41.74 25.74
C PRO A 355 -13.58 41.86 26.40
N PRO A 356 -13.33 42.87 27.26
CA PRO A 356 -12.02 43.15 27.80
C PRO A 356 -11.64 42.22 28.96
N ALA A 357 -10.34 42.05 29.16
CA ALA A 357 -9.73 41.30 30.24
C ALA A 357 -10.14 41.82 31.63
N GLN A 358 -10.50 40.91 32.54
CA GLN A 358 -10.55 41.17 33.97
C GLN A 358 -9.51 40.33 34.69
N HIS A 359 -8.60 41.04 35.37
CA HIS A 359 -7.73 40.54 36.42
C HIS A 359 -8.55 39.90 37.54
N VAL A 360 -8.15 38.72 38.02
CA VAL A 360 -8.57 38.24 39.34
C VAL A 360 -7.36 37.68 40.09
N GLU A 361 -7.24 38.18 41.30
CA GLU A 361 -6.20 38.07 42.31
C GLU A 361 -6.11 36.67 42.95
N VAL A 362 -4.94 36.36 43.49
CA VAL A 362 -4.64 35.13 44.24
C VAL A 362 -5.14 35.27 45.68
N ALA A 363 -5.89 34.27 46.18
CA ALA A 363 -6.08 34.06 47.62
C ALA A 363 -6.20 32.55 47.93
N GLY A 364 -5.52 32.10 48.98
CA GLY A 364 -5.18 30.71 49.24
C GLY A 364 -6.12 29.90 50.15
N SER A 365 -5.72 28.62 50.31
CA SER A 365 -6.03 27.61 51.35
C SER A 365 -7.48 27.32 51.74
N HIS A 366 -7.93 26.06 51.61
CA HIS A 366 -8.05 25.10 52.74
C HIS A 366 -8.57 23.72 52.29
N GLU A 367 -8.13 22.65 52.97
CA GLU A 367 -8.50 21.24 52.78
C GLU A 367 -9.96 20.88 53.12
N ARG A 368 -10.54 19.90 52.39
CA ARG A 368 -10.95 18.55 52.89
C ARG A 368 -11.99 17.85 51.98
N GLY A 369 -11.65 16.64 51.55
CA GLY A 369 -12.36 15.41 51.96
C GLY A 369 -13.66 14.95 51.25
N TYR A 370 -13.59 13.68 50.80
CA TYR A 370 -14.67 12.66 50.77
C TYR A 370 -15.54 12.55 49.49
N GLN A 371 -15.99 11.41 48.95
CA GLN A 371 -15.63 9.98 48.85
C GLN A 371 -16.82 9.28 48.14
N ARG A 372 -16.58 8.26 47.30
CA ARG A 372 -17.39 7.03 46.99
C ARG A 372 -17.39 6.69 45.48
N ARG A 373 -17.42 5.44 45.02
CA ARG A 373 -17.33 4.08 45.61
C ARG A 373 -17.40 3.07 44.43
N GLY A 374 -16.71 1.94 44.55
CA GLY A 374 -16.93 0.70 43.75
C GLY A 374 -15.78 -0.30 43.99
N THR A 375 -15.68 -0.86 45.21
CA THR A 375 -15.95 -2.27 45.56
C THR A 375 -15.20 -3.31 44.72
N ALA A 376 -14.20 -3.92 45.38
CA ALA A 376 -13.59 -5.19 45.03
C ALA A 376 -14.11 -6.28 45.99
N GLU A 377 -14.22 -7.51 45.51
CA GLU A 377 -14.21 -8.74 46.31
C GLU A 377 -13.25 -9.74 45.64
N ALA A 378 -12.46 -10.44 46.45
CA ALA A 378 -11.26 -11.18 46.09
C ALA A 378 -11.41 -12.69 46.38
N ALA A 379 -10.62 -13.53 45.70
CA ALA A 379 -10.29 -14.90 46.14
C ALA A 379 -9.04 -15.49 45.41
N ASP A 380 -7.87 -15.21 46.00
CA ASP A 380 -6.74 -16.06 46.44
C ASP A 380 -6.30 -17.42 45.82
N TRP A 381 -4.96 -17.65 45.90
CA TRP A 381 -4.09 -18.87 45.89
C TRP A 381 -3.48 -19.44 44.56
N PRO A 382 -2.33 -20.20 44.60
CA PRO A 382 -0.94 -19.73 44.76
C PRO A 382 0.09 -20.30 43.75
N THR A 383 1.26 -19.66 43.70
CA THR A 383 2.54 -20.20 43.19
C THR A 383 3.24 -21.09 44.22
N SER A 384 3.48 -22.37 43.88
CA SER A 384 4.76 -23.11 44.03
C SER A 384 4.51 -24.62 44.06
N LEU A 385 5.18 -25.39 43.17
CA LEU A 385 5.74 -26.72 43.43
C LEU A 385 6.47 -27.22 42.17
N LEU A 386 7.81 -27.28 42.25
CA LEU A 386 8.68 -28.11 41.42
C LEU A 386 8.45 -29.59 41.77
N PRO A 387 8.67 -30.52 40.82
CA PRO A 387 9.87 -31.35 40.93
C PRO A 387 10.60 -31.64 39.61
N ARG A 388 11.83 -32.15 39.80
CA ARG A 388 12.88 -32.51 38.85
C ARG A 388 12.55 -33.72 37.95
N ASP A 389 13.36 -33.79 36.89
CA ASP A 389 13.83 -34.97 36.14
C ASP A 389 13.14 -35.39 34.82
N ALA A 390 13.91 -35.17 33.75
CA ALA A 390 14.28 -36.10 32.68
C ALA A 390 13.23 -36.55 31.64
N LYS A 391 13.37 -36.10 30.38
CA LYS A 391 14.15 -36.80 29.34
C LYS A 391 13.99 -36.16 27.96
N LEU A 392 15.12 -36.12 27.26
CA LEU A 392 15.33 -35.95 25.83
C LEU A 392 14.34 -36.82 25.00
N GLY A 393 13.76 -36.25 23.93
CA GLY A 393 12.89 -36.99 23.01
C GLY A 393 12.61 -36.23 21.72
N SER A 394 13.46 -36.46 20.73
CA SER A 394 13.33 -36.12 19.30
C SER A 394 12.12 -36.77 18.64
N TRP A 395 11.31 -36.06 17.86
CA TRP A 395 10.34 -36.61 16.88
C TRP A 395 9.83 -35.50 15.93
N PRO A 396 9.23 -35.84 14.78
CA PRO A 396 9.71 -36.65 13.66
C PRO A 396 10.02 -35.82 12.40
#